data_AF-A0A392MLF6-F1
#
_entry.id   AF-A0A392MLF6-F1
#
_cell.length_a   1.000
_cell.length_b   1.000
_cell.length_c   1.000
_cell.angle_alpha   90.00
_cell.angle_beta   90.00
_cell.angle_gamma   90.00
#
_symmetry.space_group_name_H-M   'P 1'
#
loop_
_entity.id
_entity.type
_entity.pdbx_description
1 polymer ?
#
loop_
_entity_poly.entity_id
_entity_poly.type
_entity_poly.pdbx_seq_one_letter_code
_entity_poly.pdbx_strand_id
1 'polypeptide(L)'
;MEAALAPGKGEGQFTRGATTRAELVGQVNIVLGELSKAAKLGFSRAVEQLEILNPGLKTEGSGFWRKVEDGEVVLPPENVDKEKEDAEVEEAANVEEGEDDEMEQNQEHPIVDEHKDDGEEHEDESS
;
A
#
# COMPACT_ATOMS: atom_id res chain seq x y z
N MET A 1 -18.48 20.39 -23.06
CA MET A 1 -17.16 19.94 -22.61
C MET A 1 -16.98 20.44 -21.20
N GLU A 2 -16.88 19.53 -20.24
CA GLU A 2 -16.47 19.87 -18.89
C GLU A 2 -14.97 20.19 -18.94
N ALA A 3 -14.58 21.38 -18.50
CA ALA A 3 -13.18 21.77 -18.52
C ALA A 3 -12.44 21.00 -17.42
N ALA A 4 -11.48 20.16 -17.80
CA ALA A 4 -10.57 19.55 -16.84
C ALA A 4 -9.82 20.66 -16.10
N LEU A 5 -10.06 20.78 -14.80
CA LEU A 5 -9.33 21.70 -13.94
C LEU A 5 -7.86 21.26 -13.92
N ALA A 6 -6.95 22.21 -14.13
CA ALA A 6 -5.53 21.94 -13.99
C ALA A 6 -5.25 21.50 -12.54
N PRO A 7 -4.41 20.47 -12.33
CA PRO A 7 -4.08 20.00 -10.99
C PRO A 7 -3.54 21.12 -10.10
N GLY A 8 -3.93 21.11 -8.84
CA GLY A 8 -3.41 22.01 -7.83
C GLY A 8 -1.92 21.75 -7.57
N LYS A 9 -1.22 22.77 -7.06
CA LYS A 9 0.17 22.59 -6.61
C LYS A 9 0.20 21.59 -5.45
N GLY A 10 0.89 20.45 -5.66
CA GLY A 10 1.00 19.38 -4.66
C GLY A 10 -0.08 18.31 -4.75
N GLU A 11 -0.95 18.37 -5.75
CA GLU A 11 -1.93 17.33 -6.02
C GLU A 11 -1.23 16.02 -6.40
N GLY A 12 -1.48 14.96 -5.63
CA GLY A 12 -0.89 13.64 -5.85
C GLY A 12 -1.50 12.98 -7.09
N GLN A 13 -0.70 12.26 -7.87
CA GLN A 13 -1.16 11.63 -9.10
C GLN A 13 -2.33 10.66 -8.89
N PHE A 14 -2.40 10.02 -7.71
CA PHE A 14 -3.49 9.10 -7.33
C PHE A 14 -4.86 9.78 -7.25
N THR A 15 -4.91 11.12 -7.17
CA THR A 15 -6.16 11.90 -7.11
C THR A 15 -6.68 12.31 -8.49
N ARG A 16 -5.93 12.02 -9.57
CA ARG A 16 -6.33 12.39 -10.93
C ARG A 16 -7.60 11.64 -11.33
N GLY A 17 -8.47 12.33 -12.07
CA GLY A 17 -9.69 11.75 -12.62
C GLY A 17 -10.86 11.69 -11.64
N ALA A 18 -10.67 12.03 -10.35
CA ALA A 18 -11.79 12.25 -9.45
C ALA A 18 -12.56 13.51 -9.87
N THR A 19 -13.83 13.32 -10.24
CA THR A 19 -14.75 14.39 -10.62
C THR A 19 -15.65 14.81 -9.47
N THR A 20 -15.77 13.95 -8.44
CA THR A 20 -16.55 14.22 -7.23
C THR A 20 -15.71 14.10 -5.96
N ARG A 21 -16.18 14.74 -4.88
CA ARG A 21 -15.58 14.58 -3.55
C ARG A 21 -15.62 13.12 -3.07
N ALA A 22 -16.67 12.37 -3.41
CA ALA A 22 -16.81 10.97 -3.01
C ALA A 22 -15.73 10.10 -3.66
N GLU A 23 -15.48 10.28 -4.96
CA GLU A 23 -14.40 9.58 -5.68
C GLU A 23 -13.03 9.91 -5.11
N LEU A 24 -12.75 11.19 -4.83
CA LEU A 24 -11.49 11.61 -4.23
C LEU A 24 -11.27 10.97 -2.85
N VAL A 25 -12.30 10.95 -1.99
CA VAL A 25 -12.23 10.32 -0.67
C VAL A 25 -12.00 8.82 -0.80
N GLY A 26 -12.66 8.14 -1.75
CA GLY A 26 -12.43 6.72 -2.03
C GLY A 26 -10.97 6.44 -2.41
N GLN A 27 -10.39 7.22 -3.33
CA GLN A 27 -8.98 7.09 -3.73
C GLN A 27 -8.01 7.32 -2.56
N VAL A 28 -8.29 8.32 -1.71
CA VAL A 28 -7.48 8.59 -0.51
C VAL A 28 -7.53 7.40 0.46
N ASN A 29 -8.70 6.83 0.69
CA ASN A 29 -8.85 5.68 1.60
C ASN A 29 -8.09 4.45 1.10
N ILE A 30 -8.12 4.18 -0.21
CA ILE A 30 -7.34 3.08 -0.81
C ILE A 30 -5.84 3.26 -0.54
N VAL A 31 -5.30 4.43 -0.87
CA VAL A 31 -3.87 4.72 -0.67
C VAL A 31 -3.49 4.67 0.81
N LEU A 32 -4.36 5.15 1.71
CA LEU A 32 -4.14 5.08 3.15
C LEU A 32 -4.15 3.63 3.66
N GLY A 33 -5.04 2.78 3.14
CA GLY A 33 -5.10 1.35 3.43
C GLY A 33 -3.82 0.63 2.98
N GLU A 34 -3.38 0.85 1.73
CA GLU A 34 -2.14 0.28 1.21
C GLU A 34 -0.90 0.73 2.00
N LEU A 35 -0.83 2.02 2.35
CA LEU A 35 0.23 2.56 3.20
C LEU A 35 0.27 1.86 4.57
N SER A 36 -0.89 1.65 5.17
CA SER A 36 -1.02 0.95 6.45
C SER A 36 -0.55 -0.50 6.35
N LYS A 37 -0.96 -1.21 5.28
CA LYS A 37 -0.49 -2.59 5.00
C LYS A 37 1.03 -2.65 4.82
N ALA A 38 1.60 -1.73 4.05
CA ALA A 38 3.04 -1.64 3.85
C ALA A 38 3.81 -1.34 5.15
N ALA A 39 3.28 -0.45 5.99
CA ALA A 39 3.87 -0.14 7.30
C ALA A 39 3.84 -1.35 8.24
N LYS A 40 2.71 -2.08 8.32
CA LYS A 40 2.59 -3.32 9.10
C LYS A 40 3.62 -4.35 8.65
N LEU A 41 3.72 -4.57 7.33
CA LEU A 41 4.72 -5.49 6.77
C LEU A 41 6.14 -5.08 7.14
N GLY A 42 6.50 -3.81 6.94
CA GLY A 42 7.83 -3.29 7.26
C GLY A 42 8.17 -3.46 8.75
N PHE A 43 7.21 -3.19 9.64
CA PHE A 43 7.36 -3.41 11.06
C PHE A 43 7.59 -4.89 11.40
N SER A 44 6.77 -5.81 10.87
CA SER A 44 6.95 -7.26 11.08
C SER A 44 8.34 -7.72 10.64
N ARG A 45 8.84 -7.24 9.48
CA ARG A 45 10.20 -7.57 9.01
C ARG A 45 11.29 -7.02 9.91
N ALA A 46 11.11 -5.82 10.45
CA ALA A 46 12.07 -5.25 11.40
C ALA A 46 12.12 -6.06 12.69
N VAL A 47 10.95 -6.50 13.20
CA VAL A 47 10.86 -7.37 14.38
C VAL A 47 11.54 -8.72 14.13
N GLU A 48 11.26 -9.38 12.99
CA GLU A 48 11.93 -10.64 12.60
C GLU A 48 13.47 -10.49 12.62
N GLN A 49 13.99 -9.38 12.08
CA GLN A 49 15.43 -9.12 12.09
C GLN A 49 15.98 -8.89 13.49
N LEU A 50 15.23 -8.20 14.35
CA LEU A 50 15.63 -7.97 15.74
C LEU A 50 15.63 -9.27 16.55
N GLU A 51 14.69 -10.18 16.31
CA GLU A 51 14.65 -11.50 16.96
C GLU A 51 15.87 -12.35 16.63
N ILE A 52 16.39 -12.28 15.39
CA ILE A 52 17.62 -12.97 14.99
C ILE A 52 18.82 -12.48 15.82
N LEU A 53 18.91 -11.16 16.04
CA LEU A 53 20.02 -10.55 16.80
C LEU A 53 19.82 -10.64 18.31
N ASN A 54 18.57 -10.74 18.77
CA ASN A 54 18.20 -10.80 20.18
C ASN A 54 17.25 -11.98 20.44
N PRO A 55 17.79 -13.20 20.60
CA PRO A 55 17.01 -14.37 20.97
C PRO A 55 16.27 -14.13 22.30
N GLY A 56 14.94 -14.21 22.27
CA GLY A 56 14.08 -13.95 23.44
C GLY A 56 13.51 -12.52 23.50
N LEU A 57 13.58 -11.75 22.42
CA LEU A 57 12.84 -10.50 22.28
C LEU A 57 11.35 -10.72 22.59
N LYS A 58 10.80 -9.92 23.52
CA LYS A 58 9.38 -9.93 23.84
C LYS A 58 8.66 -8.87 23.01
N THR A 59 7.81 -9.32 22.10
CA THR A 59 7.01 -8.47 21.22
C THR A 59 5.54 -8.42 21.64
N GLU A 60 5.11 -9.34 22.52
CA GLU A 60 3.78 -9.33 23.12
C GLU A 60 3.52 -8.00 23.84
N GLY A 61 2.40 -7.36 23.49
CA GLY A 61 2.03 -6.06 24.04
C GLY A 61 2.77 -4.87 23.40
N SER A 62 3.51 -5.02 22.30
CA SER A 62 4.11 -3.89 21.56
C SER A 62 3.08 -3.07 20.78
N GLY A 63 2.05 -2.57 21.47
CA GLY A 63 1.11 -1.58 20.94
C GLY A 63 1.74 -0.20 20.86
N PHE A 64 1.26 0.64 19.93
CA PHE A 64 1.72 2.03 19.74
C PHE A 64 1.65 2.86 21.03
N TRP A 65 0.67 2.53 21.88
CA TRP A 65 0.38 3.24 23.12
C TRP A 65 1.17 2.76 24.33
N ARG A 66 1.99 1.72 24.15
CA ARG A 66 2.78 1.10 25.23
C ARG A 66 4.19 1.65 25.26
N LYS A 67 4.82 1.57 26.43
CA LYS A 67 6.23 1.95 26.64
C LYS A 67 6.98 0.82 27.31
N VAL A 68 8.30 0.86 27.21
CA VAL A 68 9.18 -0.06 27.94
C VAL A 68 9.63 0.62 29.24
N GLU A 69 9.31 0.05 30.39
CA GLU A 69 9.79 0.45 31.71
C GLU A 69 10.47 -0.75 32.37
N ASP A 70 11.72 -0.57 32.80
CA ASP A 70 12.53 -1.63 33.44
C ASP A 70 12.60 -2.96 32.66
N GLY A 71 12.52 -2.88 31.33
CA GLY A 71 12.56 -4.05 30.44
C GLY A 71 11.20 -4.75 30.28
N GLU A 72 10.13 -4.20 30.85
CA GLU A 72 8.76 -4.67 30.68
C GLU A 72 7.96 -3.72 29.80
N VAL A 73 7.09 -4.28 28.96
CA VAL A 73 6.19 -3.50 28.12
C VAL A 73 4.93 -3.17 28.94
N VAL A 74 4.73 -1.90 29.25
CA VAL A 74 3.63 -1.41 30.09
C VAL A 74 2.72 -0.46 29.29
N LEU A 75 1.41 -0.54 29.54
CA LEU A 75 0.44 0.43 29.03
C LEU A 75 0.27 1.55 30.06
N PRO A 76 0.67 2.80 29.75
CA PRO A 76 0.39 3.93 30.61
C PRO A 76 -1.14 4.09 30.82
N PRO A 77 -1.62 4.37 32.04
CA PRO A 77 -3.04 4.55 32.32
C PRO A 77 -3.71 5.60 31.43
N GLU A 78 -2.99 6.67 31.11
CA GLU A 78 -3.43 7.77 30.23
C GLU A 78 -3.64 7.37 28.76
N ASN A 79 -3.22 6.16 28.38
CA ASN A 79 -3.34 5.65 27.02
C ASN A 79 -4.30 4.46 26.89
N VAL A 80 -4.93 4.01 27.98
CA VAL A 80 -5.86 2.86 27.97
C VAL A 80 -7.00 3.08 26.99
N ASP A 81 -7.62 4.25 27.04
CA ASP A 81 -8.76 4.57 26.17
C ASP A 81 -8.33 4.62 24.68
N LYS A 82 -7.14 5.16 24.40
CA LYS A 82 -6.60 5.23 23.03
C LYS A 82 -6.25 3.86 22.46
N GLU A 83 -5.67 2.98 23.28
CA GLU A 83 -5.37 1.61 22.85
C GLU A 83 -6.65 0.82 22.56
N LYS A 84 -7.72 1.09 23.31
CA LYS A 84 -9.03 0.50 23.04
C LYS A 84 -9.67 1.05 21.76
N GLU A 85 -9.66 2.37 21.58
CA GLU A 85 -10.20 3.01 20.38
C GLU A 85 -9.50 2.51 19.10
N ASP A 86 -8.17 2.44 19.09
CA ASP A 86 -7.41 1.95 17.93
C ASP A 86 -7.67 0.47 17.65
N ALA A 87 -7.85 -0.37 18.69
CA ALA A 87 -8.19 -1.78 18.53
C ALA A 87 -9.58 -1.98 17.89
N GLU A 88 -10.56 -1.16 18.28
CA GLU A 88 -11.91 -1.21 17.70
C GLU A 88 -11.93 -0.77 16.22
N VAL A 89 -11.07 0.20 15.84
CA VAL A 89 -10.91 0.64 14.45
C VAL A 89 -10.23 -0.43 13.58
N GLU A 90 -9.19 -1.09 14.09
CA GLU A 90 -8.54 -2.21 13.40
C GLU A 90 -9.51 -3.37 13.14
N GLU A 91 -10.34 -3.75 14.12
CA GLU A 91 -11.35 -4.80 13.93
C GLU A 91 -12.41 -4.39 12.90
N ALA A 92 -12.92 -3.16 12.95
CA ALA A 92 -13.92 -2.69 12.00
C ALA A 92 -13.39 -2.66 10.56
N ALA A 93 -12.13 -2.25 10.35
CA ALA A 93 -11.48 -2.27 9.04
C ALA A 93 -11.29 -3.69 8.48
N ASN A 94 -11.06 -4.67 9.36
CA ASN A 94 -10.88 -6.07 8.95
C ASN A 94 -12.20 -6.77 8.58
N VAL A 95 -13.35 -6.28 9.06
CA VAL A 95 -14.68 -6.81 8.74
C VAL A 95 -15.17 -6.33 7.36
N GLU A 96 -14.84 -5.11 6.94
CA GLU A 96 -15.18 -4.62 5.59
C GLU A 96 -14.37 -5.26 4.45
N GLU A 97 -13.17 -5.81 4.72
CA GLU A 97 -12.37 -6.51 3.69
C GLU A 97 -12.86 -7.95 3.40
N GLY A 98 -13.93 -8.44 4.03
CA GLY A 98 -14.40 -9.83 3.92
C GLY A 98 -15.47 -10.14 2.87
N GLU A 99 -15.97 -9.16 2.11
CA GLU A 99 -17.20 -9.34 1.30
C GLU A 99 -17.06 -9.16 -0.22
N ASP A 100 -15.88 -8.92 -0.81
CA ASP A 100 -15.81 -8.63 -2.27
C ASP A 100 -14.62 -9.29 -3.02
N ASP A 101 -14.39 -10.57 -2.74
CA ASP A 101 -13.36 -11.38 -3.42
C ASP A 101 -13.97 -12.26 -4.54
N GLU A 102 -14.79 -11.67 -5.43
CA GLU A 102 -15.20 -12.30 -6.69
C GLU A 102 -15.30 -11.27 -7.84
N MET A 103 -14.16 -10.83 -8.39
CA MET A 103 -14.12 -10.25 -9.74
C MET A 103 -12.88 -10.71 -10.52
N GLU A 104 -13.15 -11.65 -11.42
CA GLU A 104 -12.37 -12.21 -12.54
C GLU A 104 -11.07 -11.49 -12.97
N GLN A 105 -9.97 -12.26 -12.93
CA GLN A 105 -8.78 -12.00 -13.74
C GLN A 105 -9.08 -12.33 -15.20
N ASN A 106 -9.24 -11.31 -16.04
CA ASN A 106 -9.07 -11.46 -17.49
C ASN A 106 -8.01 -10.48 -18.00
N GLN A 107 -6.72 -10.82 -17.79
CA GLN A 107 -5.62 -10.21 -18.52
C GLN A 107 -5.36 -11.02 -19.80
N GLU A 108 -6.01 -10.66 -20.89
CA GLU A 108 -5.55 -11.04 -22.22
C GLU A 108 -4.43 -10.07 -22.65
N HIS A 109 -3.18 -10.53 -22.58
CA HIS A 109 -2.05 -9.88 -23.23
C HIS A 109 -2.17 -10.08 -24.75
N PRO A 110 -2.19 -9.02 -25.59
CA PRO A 110 -1.98 -9.21 -27.02
C PRO A 110 -0.51 -9.51 -27.28
N ILE A 111 -0.30 -10.69 -27.88
CA ILE A 111 0.95 -11.24 -28.38
C ILE A 111 1.56 -10.27 -29.41
N VAL A 112 2.84 -9.97 -29.24
CA VAL A 112 3.70 -9.32 -30.24
C VAL A 112 3.81 -10.22 -31.48
N ASP A 113 3.28 -9.75 -32.61
CA ASP A 113 3.41 -10.45 -33.90
C ASP A 113 4.67 -9.95 -34.64
N GLU A 114 5.52 -10.90 -35.00
CA GLU A 114 6.79 -10.73 -35.69
C GLU A 114 6.55 -10.32 -37.15
N HIS A 115 6.90 -9.08 -37.54
CA HIS A 115 7.16 -8.80 -38.94
C HIS A 115 8.61 -9.22 -39.27
N LYS A 116 8.72 -10.42 -39.83
CA LYS A 116 9.79 -10.76 -40.77
C LYS A 116 9.64 -9.86 -41.99
N ASP A 117 10.66 -9.06 -42.26
CA ASP A 117 10.89 -8.46 -43.57
C ASP A 117 12.24 -8.99 -44.07
N ASP A 118 12.13 -10.06 -44.83
CA ASP A 118 13.16 -10.75 -45.59
C ASP A 118 13.26 -10.09 -46.97
N GLY A 119 14.37 -9.41 -47.25
CA GLY A 119 14.53 -8.75 -48.56
C GLY A 119 15.86 -8.04 -48.85
N GLU A 120 16.94 -8.84 -48.91
CA GLU A 120 18.11 -8.71 -49.80
C GLU A 120 19.06 -7.49 -49.75
N GLU A 121 20.33 -7.88 -49.80
CA GLU A 121 21.56 -7.09 -49.88
C GLU A 121 21.66 -6.31 -51.20
N HIS A 122 22.39 -5.19 -51.22
CA HIS A 122 23.69 -5.12 -51.89
C HIS A 122 24.24 -3.68 -51.80
N GLU A 123 25.47 -3.62 -51.29
CA GLU A 123 26.41 -2.53 -51.42
C GLU A 123 26.63 -2.22 -52.91
N ASP A 124 26.71 -0.95 -53.28
CA ASP A 124 27.41 -0.56 -54.51
C ASP A 124 28.22 0.70 -54.22
N GLU A 125 29.54 0.50 -54.09
CA GLU A 125 30.53 1.55 -54.23
C GLU A 125 30.56 1.98 -55.69
N SER A 126 30.47 3.28 -55.97
CA SER A 126 31.05 3.87 -57.18
C SER A 126 31.28 5.37 -57.05
N SER A 127 32.59 5.69 -56.94
CA SER A 127 33.35 6.84 -57.48
C SER A 127 32.93 8.28 -57.15
#